data_AF-A0A233W6A1-F1
#
_entry.id   AF-A0A233W6A1-F1
#
_cell.length_a   1.000
_cell.length_b   1.000
_cell.length_c   1.000
_cell.angle_alpha   90.00
_cell.angle_beta   90.00
_cell.angle_gamma   90.00
#
_symmetry.space_group_name_H-M   'P 1'
#
loop_
_entity.id
_entity.type
_entity.pdbx_description
1 polymer ?
#
loop_
_entity_poly.entity_id
_entity_poly.type
_entity_poly.pdbx_seq_one_letter_code
_entity_poly.pdbx_strand_id
1 'polypeptide(L)'
;MKYSVEKFKIDLGETPIENIFLNQYLQVATGNQLKVYLYAYKLAKDTSANVDISDEKIAKALDLTESEVSECWNYWLDEGIIKRYTDAQTQTNHTVFLSLRQLYLGITNPEPDESQKTYIPQNSQEIKEMFRDIEDIRDMELSKSEMERILEHISTYHQTPELVVTAFHYCTTNPNTKNNTNYVLQVLRNWKLDGIMTLEQWQEENNKKQQRKTKKRTYYRPKTNDIENKATNINSKFLNDFIKKSKEQKDK
;
A
#
# COMPACT_ATOMS: atom_id res chain seq x y z
N MET A 1 -41.68 -4.13 -21.45
CA MET A 1 -40.90 -5.21 -20.79
C MET A 1 -41.20 -5.15 -19.29
N LYS A 2 -41.38 -6.30 -18.63
CA LYS A 2 -41.54 -6.35 -17.17
C LYS A 2 -40.20 -6.70 -16.55
N TYR A 3 -39.72 -5.82 -15.68
CA TYR A 3 -38.51 -6.03 -14.89
C TYR A 3 -38.95 -6.28 -13.44
N SER A 4 -38.37 -7.28 -12.80
CA SER A 4 -38.58 -7.58 -11.38
C SER A 4 -37.26 -8.01 -10.76
N VAL A 5 -36.95 -7.47 -9.59
CA VAL A 5 -35.81 -7.89 -8.78
C VAL A 5 -36.32 -8.88 -7.74
N GLU A 6 -35.61 -9.99 -7.56
CA GLU A 6 -35.91 -10.98 -6.53
C GLU A 6 -35.76 -10.33 -5.15
N LYS A 7 -36.80 -10.41 -4.32
CA LYS A 7 -36.73 -9.90 -2.94
C LYS A 7 -36.09 -10.96 -2.07
N PHE A 8 -35.00 -10.61 -1.38
CA PHE A 8 -34.35 -11.50 -0.42
C PHE A 8 -35.31 -11.87 0.72
N LYS A 9 -35.30 -13.16 1.11
CA LYS A 9 -36.06 -13.65 2.27
C LYS A 9 -35.35 -13.36 3.60
N ILE A 10 -34.03 -13.20 3.55
CA ILE A 10 -33.14 -12.85 4.68
C ILE A 10 -32.07 -11.94 4.10
N ASP A 11 -31.92 -10.75 4.65
CA ASP A 11 -30.84 -9.81 4.28
C ASP A 11 -29.63 -10.07 5.18
N LEU A 12 -28.53 -10.52 4.59
CA LEU A 12 -27.25 -10.76 5.27
C LEU A 12 -26.28 -9.57 5.11
N GLY A 13 -26.75 -8.48 4.50
CA GLY A 13 -25.97 -7.30 4.19
C GLY A 13 -25.01 -7.50 3.02
N GLU A 14 -24.53 -6.39 2.49
CA GLU A 14 -23.49 -6.32 1.47
C GLU A 14 -22.45 -5.27 1.88
N THR A 15 -21.20 -5.46 1.47
CA THR A 15 -20.11 -4.50 1.73
C THR A 15 -19.65 -3.89 0.42
N PRO A 16 -20.17 -2.71 0.04
CA PRO A 16 -19.81 -2.06 -1.21
C PRO A 16 -18.38 -1.51 -1.12
N ILE A 17 -17.56 -1.90 -2.09
CA ILE A 17 -16.16 -1.48 -2.21
C ILE A 17 -16.02 -0.59 -3.44
N GLU A 18 -15.27 0.49 -3.32
CA GLU A 18 -15.01 1.37 -4.45
C GLU A 18 -14.22 0.61 -5.54
N ASN A 19 -14.68 0.62 -6.80
CA ASN A 19 -13.95 -0.04 -7.90
C ASN A 19 -12.51 0.45 -8.05
N ILE A 20 -12.23 1.69 -7.61
CA ILE A 20 -10.88 2.25 -7.51
C ILE A 20 -9.97 1.33 -6.66
N PHE A 21 -10.49 0.82 -5.53
CA PHE A 21 -9.77 -0.12 -4.68
C PHE A 21 -9.44 -1.41 -5.44
N LEU A 22 -10.44 -2.00 -6.09
CA LEU A 22 -10.28 -3.25 -6.84
C LEU A 22 -9.27 -3.11 -7.98
N ASN A 23 -9.30 -1.98 -8.69
CA ASN A 23 -8.42 -1.71 -9.82
C ASN A 23 -6.97 -1.40 -9.42
N GLN A 24 -6.71 -1.09 -8.15
CA GLN A 24 -5.40 -0.61 -7.68
C GLN A 24 -4.73 -1.55 -6.72
N TYR A 25 -5.46 -2.06 -5.75
CA TYR A 25 -4.87 -2.80 -4.63
C TYR A 25 -5.08 -4.31 -4.76
N LEU A 26 -6.10 -4.76 -5.51
CA LEU A 26 -6.44 -6.20 -5.58
C LEU A 26 -5.31 -7.07 -6.14
N GLN A 27 -4.53 -6.57 -7.10
CA GLN A 27 -3.46 -7.34 -7.75
C GLN A 27 -2.11 -7.24 -7.04
N VAL A 28 -1.88 -6.17 -6.27
CA VAL A 28 -0.59 -5.87 -5.66
C VAL A 28 -0.54 -6.25 -4.17
N ALA A 29 -1.67 -6.16 -3.48
CA ALA A 29 -1.76 -6.53 -2.07
C ALA A 29 -1.78 -8.07 -1.92
N THR A 30 -1.15 -8.54 -0.85
CA THR A 30 -1.16 -9.95 -0.47
C THR A 30 -2.56 -10.39 -0.03
N GLY A 31 -2.80 -11.70 -0.05
CA GLY A 31 -4.07 -12.27 0.41
C GLY A 31 -4.42 -11.88 1.85
N ASN A 32 -3.42 -11.81 2.74
CA ASN A 32 -3.64 -11.42 4.14
C ASN A 32 -3.97 -9.92 4.27
N GLN A 33 -3.25 -9.05 3.54
CA GLN A 33 -3.56 -7.61 3.51
C GLN A 33 -5.00 -7.36 3.03
N LEU A 34 -5.42 -8.04 1.96
CA LEU A 34 -6.78 -7.94 1.44
C LEU A 34 -7.81 -8.46 2.44
N LYS A 35 -7.57 -9.62 3.07
CA LYS A 35 -8.47 -10.19 4.10
C LYS A 35 -8.65 -9.21 5.26
N VAL A 36 -7.55 -8.67 5.80
CA VAL A 36 -7.59 -7.71 6.92
C VAL A 36 -8.37 -6.46 6.54
N TYR A 37 -8.06 -5.86 5.38
CA TYR A 37 -8.75 -4.66 4.91
C TYR A 37 -10.25 -4.90 4.75
N LEU A 38 -10.64 -5.92 3.99
CA LEU A 38 -12.04 -6.18 3.64
C LEU A 38 -12.87 -6.56 4.87
N TYR A 39 -12.30 -7.37 5.76
CA TYR A 39 -12.97 -7.78 6.99
C TYR A 39 -13.19 -6.59 7.93
N ALA A 40 -12.15 -5.79 8.18
CA ALA A 40 -12.27 -4.62 9.03
C ALA A 40 -13.15 -3.52 8.40
N TYR A 41 -13.10 -3.34 7.08
CA TYR A 41 -13.96 -2.41 6.35
C TYR A 41 -15.43 -2.83 6.42
N LYS A 42 -15.73 -4.14 6.29
CA LYS A 42 -17.07 -4.70 6.52
C LYS A 42 -17.56 -4.37 7.94
N LEU A 43 -16.74 -4.62 8.96
CA LEU A 43 -17.10 -4.32 10.35
C LEU A 43 -17.34 -2.82 10.58
N ALA A 44 -16.50 -1.95 10.00
CA ALA A 44 -16.65 -0.50 10.13
C ALA A 44 -17.90 0.06 9.42
N LYS A 45 -18.42 -0.64 8.40
CA LYS A 45 -19.65 -0.29 7.68
C LYS A 45 -20.92 -0.82 8.33
N ASP A 46 -20.79 -1.79 9.22
CA ASP A 46 -21.93 -2.37 9.92
C ASP A 46 -22.37 -1.43 11.07
N THR A 47 -23.22 -0.46 10.76
CA THR A 47 -23.74 0.53 11.72
C THR A 47 -24.58 -0.09 12.84
N SER A 48 -25.03 -1.35 12.66
CA SER A 48 -25.84 -2.07 13.65
C SER A 48 -24.99 -2.72 14.75
N ALA A 49 -23.70 -2.88 14.48
CA ALA A 49 -22.75 -3.53 15.34
C ALA A 49 -21.87 -2.43 15.97
N ASN A 50 -22.24 -1.97 17.17
CA ASN A 50 -21.34 -1.16 18.02
C ASN A 50 -20.20 -2.06 18.54
N VAL A 51 -19.45 -2.63 17.61
CA VAL A 51 -18.43 -3.64 17.85
C VAL A 51 -17.12 -2.90 17.95
N ASP A 52 -16.56 -2.96 19.14
CA ASP A 52 -15.18 -2.57 19.37
C ASP A 52 -14.27 -3.45 18.48
N ILE A 53 -13.73 -2.86 17.41
CA ILE A 53 -12.89 -3.55 16.43
C ILE A 53 -11.46 -3.53 16.96
N SER A 54 -11.08 -4.60 17.65
CA SER A 54 -9.72 -4.77 18.15
C SER A 54 -8.88 -5.66 17.22
N ASP A 55 -7.56 -5.43 17.20
CA ASP A 55 -6.64 -6.19 16.36
C ASP A 55 -6.65 -7.68 16.74
N GLU A 56 -6.88 -8.02 18.02
CA GLU A 56 -7.00 -9.41 18.49
C GLU A 56 -8.25 -10.11 17.92
N LYS A 57 -9.38 -9.39 17.79
CA LYS A 57 -10.60 -9.94 17.19
C LYS A 57 -10.42 -10.20 15.70
N ILE A 58 -9.72 -9.31 15.00
CA ILE A 58 -9.40 -9.47 13.57
C ILE A 58 -8.46 -10.66 13.40
N ALA A 59 -7.40 -10.74 14.21
CA ALA A 59 -6.44 -11.84 14.20
C ALA A 59 -7.15 -13.19 14.37
N LYS A 60 -7.99 -13.31 15.40
CA LYS A 60 -8.77 -14.53 15.67
C LYS A 60 -9.75 -14.87 14.55
N ALA A 61 -10.43 -13.88 13.97
CA ALA A 61 -11.44 -14.12 12.94
C ALA A 61 -10.82 -14.56 11.59
N LEU A 62 -9.60 -14.11 11.31
CA LEU A 62 -8.91 -14.38 10.05
C LEU A 62 -7.87 -15.50 10.12
N ASP A 63 -7.72 -16.12 11.31
CA ASP A 63 -6.69 -17.11 11.61
C ASP A 63 -5.27 -16.58 11.34
N LEU A 64 -5.02 -15.37 11.85
CA LEU A 64 -3.75 -14.65 11.76
C LEU A 64 -3.22 -14.35 13.16
N THR A 65 -1.91 -14.09 13.27
CA THR A 65 -1.30 -13.53 14.47
C THR A 65 -1.53 -12.02 14.55
N GLU A 66 -1.51 -11.45 15.77
CA GLU A 66 -1.58 -10.00 15.95
C GLU A 66 -0.43 -9.26 15.24
N SER A 67 0.75 -9.89 15.15
CA SER A 67 1.89 -9.35 14.40
C SER A 67 1.58 -9.24 12.91
N GLU A 68 0.98 -10.27 12.31
CA GLU A 68 0.58 -10.24 10.89
C GLU A 68 -0.52 -9.20 10.63
N VAL A 69 -1.46 -9.04 11.57
CA VAL A 69 -2.49 -7.99 11.48
C VAL A 69 -1.85 -6.60 11.57
N SER A 70 -0.90 -6.40 12.49
CA SER A 70 -0.15 -5.15 12.61
C SER A 70 0.64 -4.82 11.34
N GLU A 71 1.32 -5.81 10.74
CA GLU A 71 2.02 -5.65 9.47
C GLU A 71 1.06 -5.30 8.32
N CYS A 72 -0.13 -5.89 8.28
CA CYS A 72 -1.16 -5.53 7.32
C CYS A 72 -1.63 -4.08 7.53
N TRP A 73 -1.79 -3.64 8.77
CA TRP A 73 -2.18 -2.26 9.07
C TRP A 73 -1.12 -1.25 8.65
N ASN A 74 0.15 -1.54 8.95
CA ASN A 74 1.27 -0.70 8.52
C ASN A 74 1.30 -0.57 7.00
N TYR A 75 1.11 -1.67 6.27
CA TYR A 75 1.01 -1.64 4.82
C TYR A 75 -0.11 -0.69 4.32
N TRP A 76 -1.32 -0.76 4.88
CA TRP A 76 -2.42 0.09 4.43
C TRP A 76 -2.27 1.56 4.85
N LEU A 77 -1.61 1.82 5.98
CA LEU A 77 -1.18 3.16 6.39
C LEU A 77 -0.16 3.72 5.40
N ASP A 78 0.81 2.90 4.99
CA ASP A 78 1.83 3.26 4.00
C ASP A 78 1.20 3.53 2.62
N GLU A 79 0.21 2.73 2.20
CA GLU A 79 -0.57 2.98 0.98
C GLU A 79 -1.47 4.22 1.09
N GLY A 80 -1.65 4.78 2.29
CA GLY A 80 -2.35 6.04 2.52
C GLY A 80 -3.86 5.98 2.29
N ILE A 81 -4.46 4.78 2.30
CA ILE A 81 -5.91 4.59 2.13
C ILE A 81 -6.66 4.43 3.45
N ILE A 82 -5.92 4.36 4.56
CA ILE A 82 -6.44 4.44 5.92
C ILE A 82 -5.65 5.47 6.73
N LYS A 83 -6.26 5.99 7.80
CA LYS A 83 -5.59 6.78 8.84
C LYS A 83 -5.87 6.17 10.20
N ARG A 84 -4.95 6.35 11.14
CA ARG A 84 -5.14 5.91 12.54
C ARG A 84 -4.92 7.10 13.47
N TYR A 85 -5.83 7.30 14.41
CA TYR A 85 -5.76 8.32 15.44
C TYR A 85 -5.97 7.68 16.80
N THR A 86 -5.34 8.23 17.83
CA THR A 86 -5.60 7.81 19.21
C THR A 86 -6.57 8.81 19.83
N ASP A 87 -7.70 8.33 20.34
CA ASP A 87 -8.60 9.17 21.11
C ASP A 87 -7.95 9.48 22.47
N ALA A 88 -7.81 10.77 22.77
CA ALA A 88 -7.14 11.27 23.97
C ALA A 88 -7.90 10.96 25.27
N GLN A 89 -9.20 10.64 25.20
CA GLN A 89 -10.00 10.34 26.40
C GLN A 89 -10.07 8.85 26.71
N THR A 90 -10.19 8.00 25.68
CA THR A 90 -10.35 6.56 25.84
C THR A 90 -9.04 5.79 25.64
N GLN A 91 -7.98 6.45 25.17
CA GLN A 91 -6.71 5.83 24.79
C GLN A 91 -6.85 4.73 23.72
N THR A 92 -7.96 4.75 22.97
CA THR A 92 -8.26 3.74 21.95
C THR A 92 -7.77 4.20 20.58
N ASN A 93 -7.24 3.25 19.81
CA ASN A 93 -6.83 3.50 18.43
C ASN A 93 -8.03 3.39 17.48
N HIS A 94 -8.35 4.49 16.81
CA HIS A 94 -9.40 4.56 15.81
C HIS A 94 -8.78 4.50 14.41
N THR A 95 -9.15 3.48 13.65
CA THR A 95 -8.75 3.34 12.24
C THR A 95 -9.88 3.84 11.35
N VAL A 96 -9.58 4.80 10.47
CA VAL A 96 -10.53 5.41 9.54
C VAL A 96 -10.15 5.02 8.12
N PHE A 97 -11.07 4.39 7.41
CA PHE A 97 -10.95 4.11 5.99
C PHE A 97 -11.25 5.37 5.18
N LEU A 98 -10.32 5.79 4.33
CA LEU A 98 -10.51 6.98 3.50
C LEU A 98 -11.36 6.64 2.28
N SER A 99 -12.19 7.60 1.85
CA SER A 99 -12.86 7.47 0.56
C SER A 99 -11.82 7.62 -0.55
N LEU A 100 -11.67 6.56 -1.36
CA LEU A 100 -10.75 6.59 -2.48
C LEU A 100 -11.24 7.59 -3.53
N ARG A 101 -12.55 7.69 -3.80
CA ARG A 101 -13.08 8.72 -4.69
C ARG A 101 -12.69 10.13 -4.23
N GLN A 102 -12.80 10.44 -2.95
CA GLN A 102 -12.38 11.74 -2.41
C GLN A 102 -10.87 11.94 -2.57
N LEU A 103 -10.08 10.93 -2.24
CA LEU A 103 -8.62 10.93 -2.42
C LEU A 103 -8.22 11.15 -3.89
N TYR A 104 -8.93 10.51 -4.82
CA TYR A 104 -8.72 10.60 -6.26
C TYR A 104 -9.19 11.92 -6.87
N LEU A 105 -10.25 12.52 -6.32
CA LEU A 105 -10.76 13.80 -6.78
C LEU A 105 -10.03 14.99 -6.14
N GLY A 106 -9.23 14.76 -5.08
CA GLY A 106 -8.62 15.82 -4.28
C GLY A 106 -9.63 16.52 -3.36
N ILE A 107 -10.79 15.92 -3.13
CA ILE A 107 -11.81 16.46 -2.22
C ILE A 107 -11.43 16.01 -0.82
N THR A 108 -10.51 16.69 -0.18
CA THR A 108 -10.29 16.48 1.27
C THR A 108 -11.43 17.15 2.02
N ASN A 109 -12.03 16.45 3.00
CA ASN A 109 -12.77 17.16 4.04
C ASN A 109 -11.86 18.26 4.61
N PRO A 110 -12.39 19.46 4.86
CA PRO A 110 -11.57 20.57 5.35
C PRO A 110 -11.03 20.18 6.72
N GLU A 111 -9.74 19.85 6.81
CA GLU A 111 -9.02 20.07 8.05
C GLU A 111 -8.78 21.58 8.18
N PRO A 112 -9.10 22.17 9.33
CA PRO A 112 -9.05 23.60 9.51
C PRO A 112 -7.59 24.01 9.74
N ASP A 113 -6.88 24.35 8.67
CA ASP A 113 -5.83 25.35 8.78
C ASP A 113 -5.61 26.10 7.46
N GLU A 114 -6.37 27.19 7.28
CA GLU A 114 -6.17 28.14 6.17
C GLU A 114 -4.99 29.11 6.42
N SER A 115 -4.26 28.99 7.53
CA SER A 115 -3.34 30.06 7.97
C SER A 115 -1.95 30.06 7.31
N GLN A 116 -1.65 29.11 6.39
CA GLN A 116 -0.33 29.03 5.73
C GLN A 116 -0.38 28.85 4.20
N LYS A 117 -1.36 29.42 3.51
CA LYS A 117 -1.28 29.54 2.04
C LYS A 117 -0.18 30.56 1.67
N THR A 118 1.05 30.08 1.49
CA THR A 118 2.10 30.90 0.88
C THR A 118 1.87 30.96 -0.62
N TYR A 119 1.70 32.17 -1.16
CA TYR A 119 1.52 32.39 -2.59
C TYR A 119 2.81 32.02 -3.33
N ILE A 120 2.79 30.91 -4.06
CA ILE A 120 3.86 30.57 -4.99
C ILE A 120 3.58 31.35 -6.28
N PRO A 121 4.48 32.22 -6.75
CA PRO A 121 4.31 32.87 -8.04
C PRO A 121 4.33 31.79 -9.13
N GLN A 122 3.16 31.48 -9.70
CA GLN A 122 2.96 30.46 -10.74
C GLN A 122 3.86 30.65 -12.00
N ASN A 123 4.54 31.80 -12.10
CA ASN A 123 5.40 32.18 -13.22
C ASN A 123 6.91 32.11 -12.92
N SER A 124 7.33 31.53 -11.80
CA SER A 124 8.76 31.35 -11.54
C SER A 124 9.38 30.36 -12.55
N GLN A 125 10.65 30.56 -12.86
CA GLN A 125 11.37 29.70 -13.80
C GLN A 125 11.45 28.26 -13.26
N GLU A 126 11.59 28.09 -11.93
CA GLU A 126 11.67 26.76 -11.31
C GLU A 126 10.38 25.94 -11.51
N ILE A 127 9.21 26.59 -11.43
CA ILE A 127 7.92 25.90 -11.63
C ILE A 127 7.74 25.47 -13.09
N LYS A 128 8.20 26.27 -14.05
CA LYS A 128 8.15 25.90 -15.48
C LYS A 128 9.08 24.74 -15.79
N GLU A 129 10.28 24.76 -15.22
CA GLU A 129 11.25 23.66 -15.36
C GLU A 129 10.71 22.38 -14.72
N MET A 130 10.12 22.46 -13.52
CA MET A 130 9.46 21.33 -12.89
C MET A 130 8.38 20.69 -13.80
N PHE A 131 7.50 21.49 -14.41
CA PHE A 131 6.46 20.91 -15.27
C PHE A 131 7.04 20.27 -16.52
N ARG A 132 8.00 20.92 -17.18
CA ARG A 132 8.69 20.33 -18.34
C ARG A 132 9.34 18.99 -17.97
N ASP A 133 10.06 18.95 -16.85
CA ASP A 133 10.74 17.74 -16.41
C ASP A 133 9.73 16.64 -16.04
N ILE A 134 8.58 16.98 -15.45
CA ILE A 134 7.50 16.01 -15.20
C ILE A 134 6.93 15.48 -16.52
N GLU A 135 6.64 16.34 -17.48
CA GLU A 135 6.11 15.94 -18.79
C GLU A 135 7.09 15.01 -19.53
N ASP A 136 8.38 15.32 -19.47
CA ASP A 136 9.46 14.48 -20.02
C ASP A 136 9.53 13.12 -19.32
N ILE A 137 9.40 13.07 -17.99
CA ILE A 137 9.37 11.81 -17.22
C ILE A 137 8.15 10.96 -17.57
N ARG A 138 7.01 11.61 -17.83
CA ARG A 138 5.73 10.92 -18.10
C ARG A 138 5.51 10.58 -19.57
N ASP A 139 6.32 11.15 -20.47
CA ASP A 139 6.11 11.11 -21.92
C ASP A 139 4.69 11.58 -22.32
N MET A 140 4.15 12.55 -21.57
CA MET A 140 2.79 13.05 -21.74
C MET A 140 2.63 14.44 -21.12
N GLU A 141 1.88 15.31 -21.81
CA GLU A 141 1.52 16.65 -21.31
C GLU A 141 0.65 16.57 -20.04
N LEU A 142 0.90 17.50 -19.11
CA LEU A 142 0.05 17.66 -17.94
C LEU A 142 -1.20 18.45 -18.30
N SER A 143 -2.37 17.96 -17.86
CA SER A 143 -3.58 18.76 -17.96
C SER A 143 -3.53 19.96 -17.01
N LYS A 144 -4.28 21.03 -17.34
CA LYS A 144 -4.43 22.20 -16.45
C LYS A 144 -4.86 21.83 -15.04
N SER A 145 -5.77 20.85 -14.93
CA SER A 145 -6.25 20.34 -13.64
C SER A 145 -5.18 19.59 -12.84
N GLU A 146 -4.20 18.98 -13.50
CA GLU A 146 -3.07 18.33 -12.83
C GLU A 146 -2.05 19.38 -12.39
N MET A 147 -1.75 20.34 -13.24
CA MET A 147 -0.87 21.46 -12.90
C MET A 147 -1.39 22.23 -11.68
N GLU A 148 -2.69 22.56 -11.65
CA GLU A 148 -3.33 23.22 -10.51
C GLU A 148 -3.18 22.42 -9.21
N ARG A 149 -3.42 21.10 -9.25
CA ARG A 149 -3.26 20.22 -8.08
C ARG A 149 -1.83 20.14 -7.58
N ILE A 150 -0.86 20.09 -8.49
CA ILE A 150 0.56 20.08 -8.13
C ILE A 150 0.93 21.39 -7.43
N LEU A 151 0.50 22.54 -7.97
CA LEU A 151 0.74 23.84 -7.36
C LEU A 151 0.06 23.99 -6.00
N GLU A 152 -1.19 23.53 -5.88
CA GLU A 152 -1.90 23.50 -4.61
C GLU A 152 -1.14 22.68 -3.57
N HIS A 153 -0.63 21.51 -3.97
CA HIS A 153 0.15 20.64 -3.10
C HIS A 153 1.43 21.33 -2.61
N ILE A 154 2.21 21.93 -3.51
CA ILE A 154 3.45 22.66 -3.15
C ILE A 154 3.11 23.82 -2.22
N SER A 155 2.02 24.55 -2.48
CA SER A 155 1.59 25.66 -1.62
C SER A 155 1.14 25.22 -0.23
N THR A 156 0.52 24.06 -0.12
CA THR A 156 -0.02 23.50 1.13
C THR A 156 1.07 22.87 1.98
N TYR A 157 2.04 22.20 1.35
CA TYR A 157 3.01 21.38 2.04
C TYR A 157 4.43 21.97 2.03
N HIS A 158 4.67 23.08 1.33
CA HIS A 158 5.99 23.75 1.23
C HIS A 158 7.14 22.81 0.79
N GLN A 159 6.83 21.85 -0.06
CA GLN A 159 7.82 20.95 -0.65
C GLN A 159 8.52 21.63 -1.83
N THR A 160 9.76 21.26 -2.09
CA THR A 160 10.55 21.85 -3.17
C THR A 160 10.12 21.31 -4.55
N PRO A 161 10.12 22.12 -5.62
CA PRO A 161 9.80 21.65 -6.98
C PRO A 161 10.64 20.44 -7.40
N GLU A 162 11.92 20.41 -7.02
CA GLU A 162 12.85 19.32 -7.31
C GLU A 162 12.43 18.00 -6.63
N LEU A 163 11.86 18.07 -5.42
CA LEU A 163 11.32 16.90 -4.74
C LEU A 163 10.08 16.37 -5.46
N VAL A 164 9.24 17.26 -6.01
CA VAL A 164 8.08 16.87 -6.81
C VAL A 164 8.51 16.12 -8.08
N VAL A 165 9.48 16.65 -8.84
CA VAL A 165 10.05 15.95 -10.01
C VAL A 165 10.59 14.57 -9.60
N THR A 166 11.30 14.50 -8.47
CA THR A 166 11.84 13.25 -7.94
C THR A 166 10.75 12.23 -7.59
N ALA A 167 9.61 12.67 -7.09
CA ALA A 167 8.46 11.81 -6.82
C ALA A 167 7.86 11.23 -8.11
N PHE A 168 7.77 12.02 -9.19
CA PHE A 168 7.36 11.51 -10.50
C PHE A 168 8.34 10.46 -11.03
N HIS A 169 9.64 10.75 -10.98
CA HIS A 169 10.69 9.81 -11.38
C HIS A 169 10.66 8.52 -10.53
N TYR A 170 10.41 8.63 -9.22
CA TYR A 170 10.26 7.46 -8.36
C TYR A 170 9.06 6.60 -8.77
N CYS A 171 7.95 7.21 -9.18
CA CYS A 171 6.76 6.48 -9.60
C CYS A 171 6.84 5.89 -11.02
N THR A 172 7.79 6.30 -11.86
CA THR A 172 8.03 5.68 -13.17
C THR A 172 9.06 4.56 -13.12
N THR A 173 10.08 4.69 -12.25
CA THR A 173 11.15 3.70 -12.12
C THR A 173 10.73 2.43 -11.39
N ASN A 174 9.68 2.48 -10.58
CA ASN A 174 9.14 1.32 -9.90
C ASN A 174 8.07 0.63 -10.79
N PRO A 175 8.27 -0.63 -11.22
CA PRO A 175 7.38 -1.29 -12.18
C PRO A 175 5.96 -1.55 -11.65
N ASN A 176 5.75 -1.40 -10.33
CA ASN A 176 4.45 -1.60 -9.67
C ASN A 176 3.73 -0.28 -9.36
N THR A 177 4.29 0.89 -9.70
CA THR A 177 3.68 2.18 -9.36
C THR A 177 2.99 2.82 -10.55
N LYS A 178 1.83 3.44 -10.33
CA LYS A 178 1.08 4.13 -11.38
C LYS A 178 1.60 5.55 -11.52
N ASN A 179 1.96 5.94 -12.73
CA ASN A 179 2.41 7.29 -13.07
C ASN A 179 1.23 8.28 -13.19
N ASN A 180 0.38 8.33 -12.17
CA ASN A 180 -0.74 9.26 -12.06
C ASN A 180 -0.38 10.35 -11.04
N THR A 181 -0.59 11.62 -11.40
CA THR A 181 -0.42 12.78 -10.53
C THR A 181 -0.94 12.55 -9.11
N ASN A 182 -2.14 12.01 -8.92
CA ASN A 182 -2.69 11.78 -7.58
C ASN A 182 -1.89 10.77 -6.75
N TYR A 183 -1.38 9.72 -7.38
CA TYR A 183 -0.53 8.73 -6.72
C TYR A 183 0.81 9.38 -6.33
N VAL A 184 1.38 10.18 -7.23
CA VAL A 184 2.62 10.93 -6.95
C VAL A 184 2.43 11.92 -5.80
N LEU A 185 1.31 12.66 -5.77
CA LEU A 185 0.97 13.54 -4.66
C LEU A 185 0.79 12.78 -3.35
N GLN A 186 0.29 11.54 -3.40
CA GLN A 186 0.21 10.69 -2.21
C GLN A 186 1.60 10.26 -1.72
N VAL A 187 2.50 9.87 -2.63
CA VAL A 187 3.90 9.58 -2.30
C VAL A 187 4.56 10.79 -1.63
N LEU A 188 4.31 12.00 -2.14
CA LEU A 188 4.80 13.24 -1.55
C LEU A 188 4.23 13.50 -0.14
N ARG A 189 2.95 13.20 0.11
CA ARG A 189 2.38 13.27 1.47
C ARG A 189 3.06 12.29 2.42
N ASN A 190 3.29 11.06 1.96
CA ASN A 190 3.95 10.04 2.76
C ASN A 190 5.39 10.45 3.10
N TRP A 191 6.13 11.01 2.14
CA TRP A 191 7.45 11.58 2.38
C TRP A 191 7.42 12.70 3.41
N LYS A 192 6.41 13.59 3.36
CA LYS A 192 6.22 14.61 4.41
C LYS A 192 5.99 13.98 5.79
N LEU A 193 5.19 12.92 5.89
CA LEU A 193 4.97 12.21 7.16
C LEU A 193 6.27 11.58 7.69
N ASP A 194 7.13 11.10 6.79
CA ASP A 194 8.47 10.62 7.10
C ASP A 194 9.48 11.75 7.42
N GLY A 195 9.05 13.02 7.41
CA GLY A 195 9.89 14.19 7.65
C GLY A 195 10.74 14.63 6.45
N ILE A 196 10.46 14.11 5.26
CA ILE A 196 11.17 14.39 4.00
C ILE A 196 10.45 15.50 3.23
N MET A 197 11.08 16.67 3.19
CA MET A 197 10.55 17.90 2.58
C MET A 197 11.48 18.47 1.49
N THR A 198 12.74 18.04 1.46
CA THR A 198 13.74 18.44 0.47
C THR A 198 14.33 17.24 -0.28
N LEU A 199 14.88 17.51 -1.46
CA LEU A 199 15.58 16.51 -2.26
C LEU A 199 16.76 15.86 -1.49
N GLU A 200 17.51 16.66 -0.73
CA GLU A 200 18.67 16.18 0.04
C GLU A 200 18.25 15.15 1.10
N GLN A 201 17.17 15.43 1.83
CA GLN A 201 16.61 14.51 2.83
C GLN A 201 16.16 13.19 2.18
N TRP A 202 15.51 13.28 1.01
CA TRP A 202 15.09 12.10 0.27
C TRP A 202 16.28 11.24 -0.17
N GLN A 203 17.34 11.87 -0.69
CA GLN A 203 18.55 11.17 -1.11
C GLN A 203 19.24 10.46 0.06
N GLU A 204 19.33 11.11 1.22
CA GLU A 204 19.92 10.53 2.42
C GLU A 204 19.14 9.27 2.87
N GLU A 205 17.82 9.37 2.95
CA GLU A 205 16.96 8.23 3.32
C GLU A 205 17.00 7.10 2.30
N ASN A 206 17.02 7.42 1.00
CA ASN A 206 17.14 6.42 -0.04
C ASN A 206 18.50 5.69 0.03
N ASN A 207 19.58 6.43 0.26
CA ASN A 207 20.93 5.85 0.46
C ASN A 207 20.97 4.93 1.69
N LYS A 208 20.39 5.33 2.82
CA LYS A 208 20.26 4.47 4.01
C LYS A 208 19.48 3.20 3.70
N LYS A 209 18.35 3.31 2.98
CA LYS A 209 17.53 2.16 2.55
C LYS A 209 18.31 1.21 1.64
N GLN A 210 19.10 1.73 0.70
CA GLN A 210 19.96 0.92 -0.18
C GLN A 210 21.09 0.22 0.59
N GLN A 211 21.76 0.91 1.51
CA GLN A 211 22.80 0.31 2.36
C GLN A 211 22.26 -0.79 3.27
N ARG A 212 21.03 -0.66 3.77
CA ARG A 212 20.35 -1.72 4.54
C ARG A 212 20.04 -2.95 3.68
N LYS A 213 19.68 -2.75 2.41
CA LYS A 213 19.43 -3.85 1.45
C LYS A 213 20.71 -4.59 1.04
N THR A 214 21.83 -3.88 0.84
CA THR A 214 23.12 -4.51 0.48
C THR A 214 23.70 -5.32 1.64
N LYS A 215 23.59 -4.85 2.88
CA LYS A 215 24.01 -5.60 4.09
C LYS A 215 23.22 -6.89 4.33
N LYS A 216 21.97 -6.98 3.85
CA LYS A 216 21.16 -8.21 3.92
C LYS A 216 21.48 -9.24 2.82
N ARG A 217 22.33 -8.91 1.83
CA ARG A 217 22.72 -9.80 0.71
C ARG A 217 24.15 -10.34 0.85
N THR A 218 24.46 -10.96 1.99
CA THR A 218 25.61 -11.88 2.09
C THR A 218 25.13 -13.17 2.72
N TYR A 219 24.53 -14.04 1.91
CA TYR A 219 24.49 -15.46 2.25
C TYR A 219 25.82 -16.06 1.81
N TYR A 220 26.54 -16.67 2.75
CA TYR A 220 27.66 -17.55 2.44
C TYR A 220 27.17 -18.65 1.48
N ARG A 221 27.67 -18.65 0.25
CA ARG A 221 27.47 -19.74 -0.71
C ARG A 221 28.68 -20.68 -0.59
N PRO A 222 28.54 -21.89 -0.01
CA PRO A 222 29.64 -22.84 -0.01
C PRO A 222 30.00 -23.18 -1.45
N LYS A 223 31.29 -23.17 -1.80
CA LYS A 223 31.77 -23.71 -3.08
C LYS A 223 31.44 -25.20 -3.09
N THR A 224 30.53 -25.62 -3.94
CA THR A 224 30.21 -27.03 -4.17
C THR A 224 31.34 -27.68 -4.96
N ASN A 225 32.31 -28.24 -4.25
CA ASN A 225 33.03 -29.43 -4.69
C ASN A 225 32.84 -30.46 -3.56
N ASP A 226 32.39 -31.67 -3.92
CA ASP A 226 32.36 -32.90 -3.10
C ASP A 226 31.11 -33.24 -2.23
N ILE A 227 29.88 -32.87 -2.63
CA ILE A 227 28.64 -33.41 -1.98
C ILE A 227 27.68 -34.13 -2.96
N GLU A 228 28.04 -34.31 -4.23
CA GLU A 228 27.14 -34.99 -5.18
C GLU A 228 27.03 -36.52 -5.01
N ASN A 229 27.83 -37.16 -4.14
CA ASN A 229 27.86 -38.63 -4.07
C ASN A 229 27.33 -39.27 -2.77
N LYS A 230 26.67 -38.53 -1.87
CA LYS A 230 26.04 -39.13 -0.67
C LYS A 230 24.53 -38.94 -0.53
N ALA A 231 23.92 -37.93 -1.16
CA ALA A 231 22.49 -37.67 -1.00
C ALA A 231 21.58 -38.53 -1.90
N THR A 232 22.10 -39.06 -3.01
CA THR A 232 21.33 -39.91 -3.94
C THR A 232 21.07 -41.33 -3.42
N ASN A 233 21.82 -41.79 -2.41
CA ASN A 233 21.71 -43.17 -1.91
C ASN A 233 20.81 -43.35 -0.68
N ILE A 234 20.41 -42.25 -0.01
CA ILE A 234 19.55 -42.32 1.18
C ILE A 234 18.06 -42.26 0.79
N ASN A 235 17.71 -41.48 -0.24
CA ASN A 235 16.32 -41.33 -0.69
C ASN A 235 15.81 -42.51 -1.53
N SER A 236 16.68 -43.26 -2.20
CA SER A 236 16.27 -44.43 -3.00
C SER A 236 15.87 -45.63 -2.14
N LYS A 237 16.56 -45.86 -1.01
CA LYS A 237 16.29 -46.99 -0.12
C LYS A 237 14.97 -46.84 0.64
N PHE A 238 14.68 -45.62 1.12
CA PHE A 238 13.44 -45.31 1.84
C PHE A 238 12.19 -45.41 0.95
N LEU A 239 12.29 -44.93 -0.30
CA LEU A 239 11.19 -44.99 -1.26
C LEU A 239 10.90 -46.44 -1.70
N ASN A 240 11.94 -47.25 -1.90
CA ASN A 240 11.80 -48.65 -2.29
C ASN A 240 11.22 -49.53 -1.17
N ASP A 241 11.63 -49.30 0.09
CA ASP A 241 11.07 -50.01 1.25
C ASP A 241 9.61 -49.62 1.49
N PHE A 242 9.23 -48.37 1.23
CA PHE A 242 7.84 -47.91 1.31
C PHE A 242 6.95 -48.54 0.22
N ILE A 243 7.42 -48.58 -1.03
CA ILE A 243 6.68 -49.18 -2.16
C ILE A 243 6.49 -50.69 -1.96
N LYS A 244 7.48 -51.40 -1.39
CA LYS A 244 7.39 -52.83 -1.12
C LYS A 244 6.35 -53.14 -0.03
N LYS A 245 6.34 -52.35 1.05
CA LYS A 245 5.40 -52.48 2.17
C LYS A 245 3.95 -52.16 1.77
N SER A 246 3.75 -51.23 0.84
CA SER A 246 2.42 -50.91 0.30
C SER A 246 1.86 -51.93 -0.70
N LYS A 247 2.70 -52.78 -1.30
CA LYS A 247 2.25 -53.87 -2.17
C LYS A 247 1.84 -55.12 -1.39
N GLU A 248 2.56 -55.47 -0.32
CA GLU A 248 2.24 -56.62 0.54
C GLU A 248 0.93 -56.48 1.33
N GLN A 249 0.40 -55.26 1.48
CA GLN A 249 -0.89 -54.99 2.13
C GLN A 249 -2.10 -55.03 1.18
N LYS A 250 -1.89 -55.17 -0.14
CA LYS A 250 -2.97 -55.23 -1.13
C LYS A 250 -3.33 -56.64 -1.61
N ASP A 251 -2.50 -57.64 -1.30
CA ASP A 251 -2.69 -59.04 -1.71
C ASP A 251 -3.05 -59.98 -0.53
N LYS A 252 -3.69 -59.45 0.52
CA LYS A 252 -4.34 -60.20 1.60
C LYS A 252 -5.79 -59.76 1.73
#